data_AF-X1PVP1-F1
#
_entry.id   AF-X1PVP1-F1
#
_cell.length_a   1.000
_cell.length_b   1.000
_cell.length_c   1.000
_cell.angle_alpha   90.00
_cell.angle_beta   90.00
_cell.angle_gamma   90.00
#
_symmetry.space_group_name_H-M   'P 1'
#
loop_
_entity.id
_entity.type
_entity.pdbx_description
1 polymer ?
#
loop_
_entity_poly.entity_id
_entity_poly.type
_entity_poly.pdbx_seq_one_letter_code
_entity_poly.pdbx_strand_id
1 'polypeptide(L)' 'SFLPSGITILLIEQNVRNTLEISDRAYVLENGRVVLEGESKELLQEELVKKAYLGL' A
#
# COMPACT_ATOMS: atom_id res chain seq x y z
N SER A 1 3.51 14.22 -14.51
CA SER A 1 4.72 14.46 -13.69
C SER A 1 5.81 13.54 -14.21
N PHE A 2 6.99 14.08 -14.53
CA PHE A 2 8.12 13.31 -15.07
C PHE A 2 9.04 12.95 -13.90
N LEU A 3 8.92 11.75 -13.37
CA LEU A 3 9.96 11.18 -12.54
C LEU A 3 10.95 10.46 -13.47
N PRO A 4 12.25 10.79 -13.43
CA PRO A 4 13.27 10.05 -14.14
C PRO A 4 13.17 8.55 -13.85
N SER A 5 13.34 7.73 -14.89
CA SER A 5 13.42 6.27 -14.73
C SER A 5 14.56 5.91 -13.76
N GLY A 6 14.29 5.01 -12.82
CA GLY A 6 15.28 4.54 -11.83
C GLY A 6 15.26 5.25 -10.48
N ILE A 7 14.35 6.19 -10.23
CA ILE A 7 14.16 6.75 -8.88
C ILE A 7 13.32 5.80 -8.04
N THR A 8 13.84 5.43 -6.86
CA THR A 8 13.08 4.71 -5.83
C THR A 8 12.30 5.72 -4.98
N ILE A 9 11.03 5.45 -4.74
CA ILE A 9 10.12 6.31 -3.96
C ILE A 9 9.64 5.57 -2.73
N LEU A 10 9.71 6.23 -1.58
CA LEU A 10 8.99 5.85 -0.38
C LEU A 10 7.85 6.84 -0.17
N LEU A 11 6.61 6.35 -0.25
CA LEU A 11 5.41 7.14 -0.03
C LEU A 11 4.73 6.70 1.27
N ILE A 12 4.34 7.67 2.10
CA ILE A 12 3.56 7.43 3.31
C ILE A 12 2.22 8.13 3.13
N GLU A 13 1.14 7.36 3.19
CA GLU A 13 -0.22 7.85 2.92
C GLU A 13 -1.24 7.17 3.81
N GLN A 14 -2.34 7.89 4.08
CA GLN A 14 -3.48 7.33 4.83
C GLN A 14 -4.52 6.68 3.91
N ASN A 15 -4.55 7.07 2.63
CA ASN A 15 -5.40 6.43 1.64
C ASN A 15 -4.73 5.15 1.13
N VAL A 16 -4.97 4.05 1.87
CA VAL A 16 -4.41 2.73 1.58
C VAL A 16 -4.78 2.27 0.16
N ARG A 17 -6.02 2.49 -0.28
CA ARG A 17 -6.49 2.07 -1.62
C ARG A 17 -5.62 2.65 -2.73
N ASN A 18 -5.57 3.97 -2.81
CA ASN A 18 -4.89 4.66 -3.89
C ASN A 18 -3.39 4.38 -3.85
N THR A 19 -2.83 4.25 -2.64
CA THR A 19 -1.41 3.94 -2.44
C THR A 19 -1.05 2.55 -2.96
N LEU A 20 -1.91 1.55 -2.72
CA LEU A 20 -1.71 0.21 -3.23
C LEU A 20 -1.87 0.13 -4.76
N GLU A 21 -2.72 0.97 -5.36
CA GLU A 21 -2.90 1.01 -6.83
C GLU A 21 -1.66 1.53 -7.59
N ILE A 22 -0.78 2.30 -6.93
CA ILE A 22 0.38 2.95 -7.58
C ILE A 22 1.74 2.46 -7.10
N SER A 23 1.79 1.56 -6.12
CA SER A 23 3.04 1.06 -5.51
C SER A 23 3.37 -0.35 -5.97
N ASP A 24 4.66 -0.70 -6.01
CA ASP A 24 5.10 -2.07 -6.29
C ASP A 24 4.95 -2.98 -5.05
N ARG A 25 5.27 -2.41 -3.87
CA ARG A 25 5.21 -3.06 -2.57
C ARG A 25 4.64 -2.11 -1.54
N ALA A 26 3.99 -2.67 -0.51
CA ALA A 26 3.46 -1.88 0.59
C ALA A 26 3.64 -2.56 1.94
N TYR A 27 3.62 -1.73 2.97
CA TYR A 27 3.62 -2.11 4.37
C TYR A 27 2.49 -1.35 5.07
N VAL A 28 1.64 -2.06 5.79
CA VAL A 28 0.58 -1.48 6.60
C VAL A 28 1.03 -1.45 8.04
N LEU A 29 0.99 -0.26 8.64
CA LEU A 29 1.38 -0.01 10.02
C LEU A 29 0.14 0.21 10.88
N GLU A 30 0.06 -0.50 12.00
CA GLU A 30 -0.94 -0.28 13.05
C GLU A 30 -0.24 -0.27 14.41
N ASN A 31 -0.48 0.76 15.21
CA ASN A 31 0.09 0.92 16.56
C ASN A 31 1.62 0.72 16.62
N GLY A 32 2.33 1.20 15.59
CA GLY A 32 3.79 1.10 15.48
C GLY A 32 4.32 -0.26 15.06
N ARG A 33 3.47 -1.17 14.56
CA ARG A 33 3.87 -2.51 14.07
C ARG A 33 3.40 -2.72 12.64
N VAL A 34 4.20 -3.44 11.85
CA VAL A 34 3.78 -3.91 10.53
C VAL A 34 2.79 -5.05 10.73
N VAL A 35 1.58 -4.88 10.23
CA VAL A 35 0.51 -5.88 10.32
C VAL A 35 0.26 -6.60 9.00
N LEU A 36 0.61 -5.96 7.88
CA LEU A 36 0.55 -6.55 6.54
C LEU A 36 1.72 -6.02 5.70
N GLU A 37 2.29 -6.89 4.87
CA GLU A 37 3.33 -6.53 3.91
C GLU A 37 3.26 -7.45 2.68
N GLY A 38 3.65 -6.95 1.52
CA GLY A 38 3.61 -7.75 0.29
C GLY A 38 3.67 -6.93 -0.98
N GLU A 39 3.46 -7.60 -2.11
CA GLU A 39 3.21 -6.92 -3.39
C GLU A 39 1.86 -6.23 -3.34
N SER A 40 1.78 -4.98 -3.79
CA SER A 40 0.56 -4.18 -3.63
C SER A 40 -0.64 -4.79 -4.35
N LYS A 41 -0.41 -5.50 -5.47
CA LYS A 41 -1.45 -6.23 -6.21
C LYS A 41 -2.07 -7.38 -5.42
N GLU A 42 -1.29 -8.05 -4.56
CA GLU A 42 -1.76 -9.16 -3.73
C GLU A 42 -2.53 -8.61 -2.54
N LEU A 43 -2.01 -7.54 -1.92
CA LEU A 43 -2.66 -6.83 -0.84
C LEU A 43 -4.01 -6.21 -1.25
N LEU A 44 -4.17 -5.77 -2.50
CA LEU A 44 -5.47 -5.33 -3.04
C LEU A 44 -6.52 -6.45 -3.11
N GLN A 45 -6.09 -7.70 -3.21
CA GLN A 45 -6.98 -8.86 -3.27
C GLN A 45 -7.34 -9.40 -1.88
N GLU A 46 -6.49 -9.15 -0.88
CA GLU A 46 -6.65 -9.61 0.49
C GLU A 46 -7.94 -9.09 1.15
N GLU A 47 -8.69 -10.02 1.74
CA GLU A 47 -9.99 -9.74 2.35
C GLU A 47 -9.84 -8.85 3.60
N LEU A 48 -8.75 -9.06 4.35
CA LEU A 48 -8.41 -8.23 5.51
C LEU A 48 -8.17 -6.77 5.12
N VAL A 49 -7.47 -6.52 4.01
CA VAL A 49 -7.22 -5.16 3.52
C VAL A 49 -8.52 -4.49 3.09
N LYS A 50 -9.35 -5.22 2.33
CA LYS A 50 -10.65 -4.74 1.85
C LYS A 50 -11.57 -4.30 3.00
N LYS A 51 -11.64 -5.11 4.05
CA LYS A 51 -12.48 -4.85 5.22
C LYS A 51 -11.94 -3.74 6.11
N ALA A 52 -10.66 -3.78 6.45
CA ALA A 52 -10.09 -2.87 7.43
C ALA A 52 -9.81 -1.47 6.86
N TYR A 53 -9.48 -1.36 5.57
CA TYR A 53 -8.93 -0.11 5.00
C TYR A 53 -9.63 0.37 3.73
N LEU A 54 -10.42 -0.46 3.04
CA LEU A 54 -11.10 -0.08 1.80
C LEU A 54 -12.62 0.07 1.94
N GLY A 55 -13.17 -0.24 3.12
CA GLY A 55 -14.59 -0.04 3.45
C GLY A 55 -15.56 -1.01 2.77
N LEU A 56 -15.11 -2.24 2.47
CA LEU A 56 -15.93 -3.32 1.89
C LEU A 56 -16.28 -4.40 2.90
#